data_AF-A0A1F5C5Z9-F1
#
_entry.id   AF-A0A1F5C5Z9-F1
#
_cell.length_a   1.000
_cell.length_b   1.000
_cell.length_c   1.000
_cell.angle_alpha   90.00
_cell.angle_beta   90.00
_cell.angle_gamma   90.00
#
_symmetry.space_group_name_H-M   'P 1'
#
loop_
_entity.id
_entity.type
_entity.pdbx_description
1 polymer ?
#
loop_
_entity_poly.entity_id
_entity_poly.type
_entity_poly.pdbx_seq_one_letter_code
_entity_poly.pdbx_strand_id
1 'polypeptide(L)'
;MLKNQNIFFILLVIFIGLLFVFPHSFISSGLGNTILTITTFLFGIIGGFYIVVTTTDYNSVKNILASETAGWISLHQNISIYDKQLADKFSLLVDAYVRRAFDYEIIDYTKGTHVEFEALQRMVRDIPLKNELSSVYEKIRDVMDEIIKSRQQLTVLGTKTLSPFQWFVLFILATLLVFSLYGLRSGELFFDIVTVAISSSVVLILLLIRDLDLYIWNEKTFGYDIFENVLKSVGQLPYYPAESLEAGRVNPSEKEYRVGTWLNFPKSLDRKVEIHKTN
;
A
#
# COMPACT_ATOMS: atom_id res chain seq x y z
N MET A 1 -11.97 1.81 -6.98
CA MET A 1 -11.74 0.43 -6.50
C MET A 1 -13.01 -0.01 -5.77
N LEU A 2 -13.58 -1.19 -6.06
CA LEU A 2 -14.81 -1.65 -5.39
C LEU A 2 -14.54 -1.84 -3.89
N LYS A 3 -15.38 -1.29 -3.02
CA LYS A 3 -15.32 -1.50 -1.57
C LYS A 3 -15.32 -3.02 -1.30
N ASN A 4 -14.47 -3.54 -0.41
CA ASN A 4 -14.33 -5.00 -0.18
C ASN A 4 -15.66 -5.73 0.08
N GLN A 5 -16.65 -5.03 0.65
CA GLN A 5 -18.03 -5.52 0.78
C GLN A 5 -18.68 -5.82 -0.58
N ASN A 6 -18.56 -4.91 -1.54
CA ASN A 6 -19.11 -5.10 -2.89
C ASN A 6 -18.42 -6.25 -3.62
N ILE A 7 -17.11 -6.44 -3.42
CA ILE A 7 -16.37 -7.55 -4.01
C ILE A 7 -16.90 -8.88 -3.49
N PHE A 8 -17.14 -9.01 -2.18
CA PHE A 8 -17.72 -10.22 -1.61
C PHE A 8 -19.10 -10.54 -2.19
N PHE A 9 -20.01 -9.54 -2.27
CA PHE A 9 -21.33 -9.74 -2.87
C PHE A 9 -21.24 -10.12 -4.35
N ILE A 10 -20.33 -9.50 -5.12
CA ILE A 10 -20.10 -9.86 -6.53
C ILE A 10 -19.62 -11.31 -6.64
N LEU A 11 -18.67 -11.74 -5.80
CA LEU A 11 -18.18 -13.12 -5.78
C LEU A 11 -19.30 -14.10 -5.45
N LEU A 12 -20.15 -13.79 -4.45
CA LEU A 12 -21.31 -14.61 -4.13
C LEU A 12 -22.24 -14.75 -5.34
N VAL A 13 -22.58 -13.65 -6.01
CA VAL A 13 -23.46 -13.68 -7.20
C VAL A 13 -22.83 -14.51 -8.32
N ILE A 14 -21.53 -14.36 -8.57
CA ILE A 14 -20.80 -15.14 -9.59
C ILE A 14 -20.87 -16.63 -9.25
N PHE A 15 -20.52 -17.02 -8.02
CA PHE A 15 -20.50 -18.43 -7.62
C PHE A 15 -21.90 -19.03 -7.55
N ILE A 16 -22.91 -18.28 -7.12
CA ILE A 16 -24.31 -18.71 -7.23
C ILE A 16 -24.70 -18.93 -8.70
N GLY A 17 -24.32 -18.02 -9.60
CA GLY A 17 -24.54 -18.19 -11.04
C GLY A 17 -23.89 -19.46 -11.59
N LEU A 18 -22.67 -19.78 -11.14
CA LEU A 18 -21.95 -20.97 -11.54
C LEU A 18 -22.65 -22.28 -11.13
N LEU A 19 -23.46 -22.29 -10.05
CA LEU A 19 -24.26 -23.47 -9.68
C LEU A 19 -25.24 -23.89 -10.79
N PHE A 20 -25.74 -22.92 -11.58
CA PHE A 20 -26.67 -23.18 -12.68
C PHE A 20 -25.98 -23.55 -14.00
N VAL A 21 -24.69 -23.23 -14.13
CA VAL A 21 -23.89 -23.55 -15.32
C VAL A 21 -23.29 -24.95 -15.21
N PHE A 22 -22.80 -25.32 -14.03
CA PHE A 22 -22.16 -26.61 -13.81
C PHE A 22 -23.18 -27.70 -13.44
N PRO A 23 -23.06 -28.90 -14.05
CA PRO A 23 -23.94 -30.02 -13.71
C PRO A 23 -23.74 -30.44 -12.26
N HIS A 24 -24.77 -31.08 -11.69
CA HIS A 24 -24.78 -31.45 -10.28
C HIS A 24 -23.56 -32.25 -9.87
N SER A 25 -23.13 -33.24 -10.66
CA SER A 25 -21.86 -33.94 -10.47
C SER A 25 -21.24 -34.26 -11.83
N PHE A 26 -19.93 -34.07 -11.95
CA PHE A 26 -19.18 -34.40 -13.17
C PHE A 26 -17.81 -35.02 -12.90
N ILE A 27 -17.43 -35.20 -11.63
CA ILE A 27 -16.20 -35.86 -11.21
C ILE A 27 -16.57 -37.09 -10.40
N SER A 28 -15.86 -38.21 -10.59
CA SER A 28 -16.06 -39.40 -9.76
C SER A 28 -15.70 -39.09 -8.29
N SER A 29 -16.55 -39.54 -7.37
CA SER A 29 -16.40 -39.21 -5.94
C SER A 29 -15.05 -39.60 -5.35
N GLY A 30 -14.52 -40.77 -5.72
CA GLY A 30 -13.21 -41.24 -5.24
C GLY A 30 -12.03 -40.35 -5.66
N LEU A 31 -11.94 -40.01 -6.94
CA LEU A 31 -10.86 -39.14 -7.45
C LEU A 31 -11.06 -37.69 -7.01
N GLY A 32 -12.28 -37.18 -7.10
CA GLY A 32 -12.59 -35.80 -6.71
C GLY A 32 -12.32 -35.55 -5.23
N ASN A 33 -12.73 -36.44 -4.33
CA ASN A 33 -12.47 -36.28 -2.89
C ASN A 33 -10.98 -36.27 -2.56
N THR A 34 -10.20 -37.11 -3.27
CA THR A 34 -8.74 -37.16 -3.11
C THR A 34 -8.10 -35.85 -3.56
N ILE A 35 -8.45 -35.36 -4.75
CA ILE A 35 -7.95 -34.09 -5.30
C ILE A 35 -8.36 -32.91 -4.41
N LEU A 36 -9.62 -32.86 -3.97
CA LEU A 36 -10.12 -31.81 -3.08
C LEU A 36 -9.31 -31.79 -1.77
N THR A 37 -9.08 -32.95 -1.17
CA THR A 37 -8.33 -33.07 0.11
C THR A 37 -6.89 -32.59 -0.06
N ILE A 38 -6.17 -33.10 -1.08
CA ILE A 38 -4.78 -32.71 -1.35
C ILE A 38 -4.69 -31.21 -1.65
N THR A 39 -5.58 -30.70 -2.50
CA THR A 39 -5.55 -29.30 -2.92
C THR A 39 -5.91 -28.38 -1.77
N THR A 40 -6.90 -28.73 -0.94
CA THR A 40 -7.27 -27.95 0.25
C THR A 40 -6.13 -27.91 1.25
N PHE A 41 -5.46 -29.04 1.49
CA PHE A 41 -4.29 -29.12 2.36
C PHE A 41 -3.14 -28.25 1.86
N LEU A 42 -2.75 -28.41 0.59
CA LEU A 42 -1.67 -27.64 -0.02
C LEU A 42 -2.00 -26.14 -0.08
N PHE A 43 -3.22 -25.78 -0.47
CA PHE A 43 -3.68 -24.39 -0.49
C PHE A 43 -3.66 -23.78 0.91
N GLY A 44 -4.13 -24.51 1.93
CA GLY A 44 -4.11 -24.05 3.31
C GLY A 44 -2.69 -23.78 3.82
N ILE A 45 -1.75 -24.70 3.57
CA ILE A 45 -0.36 -24.55 4.01
C ILE A 45 0.36 -23.44 3.25
N ILE A 46 0.31 -23.47 1.91
CA ILE A 46 1.01 -22.51 1.06
C ILE A 46 0.40 -21.12 1.21
N GLY A 47 -0.94 -21.02 1.21
CA GLY A 47 -1.66 -19.78 1.45
C GLY A 47 -1.34 -19.20 2.83
N GLY A 48 -1.36 -20.02 3.88
CA GLY A 48 -0.97 -19.60 5.23
C GLY A 48 0.47 -19.08 5.30
N PHE A 49 1.42 -19.79 4.69
CA PHE A 49 2.81 -19.34 4.64
C PHE A 49 2.97 -18.01 3.91
N TYR A 50 2.35 -17.85 2.74
CA TYR A 50 2.44 -16.59 1.99
C TYR A 50 1.72 -15.43 2.68
N ILE A 51 0.62 -15.66 3.39
CA ILE A 51 0.00 -14.62 4.24
C ILE A 51 1.02 -14.15 5.28
N VAL A 52 1.72 -15.06 5.97
CA VAL A 52 2.70 -14.69 7.00
C VAL A 52 3.86 -13.90 6.41
N VAL A 53 4.42 -14.36 5.28
CA VAL A 53 5.55 -13.70 4.61
C VAL A 53 5.15 -12.31 4.13
N THR A 54 4.04 -12.19 3.38
CA THR A 54 3.55 -10.89 2.90
C THR A 54 3.17 -9.93 4.03
N THR A 55 2.58 -10.44 5.12
CA THR A 55 2.28 -9.62 6.30
C THR A 55 3.56 -9.12 7.00
N THR A 56 4.60 -9.94 7.04
CA THR A 56 5.89 -9.58 7.67
C THR A 56 6.59 -8.49 6.86
N ASP A 57 6.64 -8.64 5.55
CA ASP A 57 7.21 -7.63 4.65
C ASP A 57 6.38 -6.34 4.66
N TYR A 58 5.05 -6.46 4.60
CA TYR A 58 4.12 -5.34 4.75
C TYR A 58 4.38 -4.53 6.03
N ASN A 59 4.51 -5.21 7.17
CA ASN A 59 4.81 -4.55 8.45
C ASN A 59 6.22 -3.94 8.47
N SER A 60 7.18 -4.57 7.81
CA SER A 60 8.54 -4.04 7.71
C SER A 60 8.57 -2.74 6.91
N VAL A 61 7.96 -2.72 5.72
CA VAL A 61 7.81 -1.50 4.89
C VAL A 61 7.09 -0.40 5.66
N LYS A 62 5.98 -0.73 6.33
CA LYS A 62 5.25 0.20 7.19
C LYS A 62 6.14 0.83 8.26
N ASN A 63 6.94 0.03 8.97
CA ASN A 63 7.82 0.54 10.02
C ASN A 63 8.93 1.44 9.45
N ILE A 64 9.46 1.11 8.28
CA ILE A 64 10.50 1.93 7.64
C ILE A 64 9.92 3.25 7.13
N LEU A 65 8.72 3.25 6.55
CA LEU A 65 8.00 4.49 6.17
C LEU A 65 7.72 5.38 7.39
N ALA A 66 7.29 4.78 8.51
CA ALA A 66 7.10 5.51 9.76
C ALA A 66 8.42 6.12 10.27
N SER A 67 9.53 5.40 10.14
CA SER A 67 10.87 5.90 10.48
C SER A 67 11.29 7.07 9.57
N GLU A 68 11.10 6.93 8.26
CA GLU A 68 11.43 7.99 7.30
C GLU A 68 10.62 9.27 7.57
N THR A 69 9.31 9.13 7.73
CA THR A 69 8.41 10.26 7.99
C THR A 69 8.68 10.92 9.35
N ALA A 70 8.95 10.15 10.41
CA ALA A 70 9.40 10.69 11.68
C ALA A 70 10.74 11.43 11.55
N GLY A 71 11.64 10.92 10.72
CA GLY A 71 12.90 11.58 10.37
C GLY A 71 12.67 12.96 9.76
N TRP A 72 11.77 13.09 8.78
CA TRP A 72 11.45 14.40 8.17
C TRP A 72 10.93 15.41 9.18
N ILE A 73 10.06 14.98 10.09
CA ILE A 73 9.51 15.83 11.17
C ILE A 73 10.62 16.29 12.11
N SER A 74 11.42 15.34 12.61
CA SER A 74 12.55 15.61 13.51
C SER A 74 13.57 16.55 12.87
N LEU A 75 13.87 16.34 11.58
CA LEU A 75 14.81 17.15 10.83
C LEU A 75 14.33 18.60 10.69
N HIS A 76 13.06 18.81 10.36
CA HIS A 76 12.47 20.15 10.33
C HIS A 76 12.51 20.85 11.70
N GLN A 77 12.20 20.14 12.78
CA GLN A 77 12.26 20.68 14.15
C GLN A 77 13.69 21.09 14.53
N ASN A 78 14.67 20.23 14.28
CA ASN A 78 16.07 20.53 14.58
C ASN A 78 16.60 21.69 13.72
N ILE A 79 16.26 21.73 12.43
CA ILE A 79 16.61 22.86 11.55
C ILE A 79 15.93 24.14 12.03
N SER A 80 14.68 24.09 12.53
CA SER A 80 13.97 25.27 13.06
C SER A 80 14.68 25.87 14.28
N ILE A 81 15.23 25.02 15.16
CA ILE A 81 16.07 25.45 16.29
C ILE A 81 17.38 26.05 15.78
N TYR A 82 17.95 25.49 14.72
CA TYR A 82 19.24 25.89 14.17
C TYR A 82 19.20 27.21 13.38
N ASP A 83 18.17 27.36 12.55
CA ASP A 83 17.93 28.51 11.69
C ASP A 83 16.51 28.47 11.08
N LYS A 84 15.68 29.43 11.48
CA LYS A 84 14.28 29.48 11.02
C LYS A 84 14.15 29.70 9.50
N GLN A 85 15.04 30.48 8.88
CA GLN A 85 14.97 30.71 7.43
C GLN A 85 15.35 29.46 6.64
N LEU A 86 16.27 28.64 7.19
CA LEU A 86 16.55 27.33 6.62
C LEU A 86 15.36 26.38 6.82
N ALA A 87 14.67 26.42 7.96
CA ALA A 87 13.49 25.58 8.17
C ALA A 87 12.38 25.87 7.17
N ASP A 88 12.11 27.14 6.86
CA ASP A 88 11.10 27.53 5.87
C ASP A 88 11.46 27.00 4.47
N LYS A 89 12.73 27.09 4.07
CA LYS A 89 13.23 26.50 2.80
C LYS A 89 13.12 24.99 2.79
N PHE A 90 13.42 24.35 3.92
CA PHE A 90 13.34 22.89 4.07
C PHE A 90 11.90 22.41 3.97
N SER A 91 10.96 23.12 4.60
CA SER A 91 9.52 22.86 4.52
C SER A 91 9.01 22.84 3.08
N LEU A 92 9.44 23.79 2.24
CA LEU A 92 9.07 23.83 0.81
C LEU A 92 9.63 22.65 0.01
N LEU A 93 10.85 22.19 0.33
CA LEU A 93 11.43 21.01 -0.32
C LEU A 93 10.75 19.72 0.14
N VAL A 94 10.40 19.60 1.43
CA VAL A 94 9.62 18.47 1.95
C VAL A 94 8.23 18.46 1.32
N ASP A 95 7.58 19.62 1.14
CA ASP A 95 6.32 19.72 0.43
C ASP A 95 6.40 19.16 -0.99
N ALA A 96 7.39 19.59 -1.76
CA ALA A 96 7.61 19.11 -3.13
C ALA A 96 7.86 17.60 -3.15
N TYR A 97 8.69 17.11 -2.22
CA TYR A 97 8.99 15.69 -2.04
C TYR A 97 7.73 14.86 -1.76
N VAL A 98 6.91 15.28 -0.79
CA VAL A 98 5.69 14.57 -0.39
C VAL A 98 4.65 14.60 -1.51
N ARG A 99 4.45 15.75 -2.17
CA ARG A 99 3.54 15.85 -3.33
C ARG A 99 3.96 14.90 -4.44
N ARG A 100 5.27 14.79 -4.69
CA ARG A 100 5.81 13.86 -5.67
C ARG A 100 5.64 12.40 -5.24
N ALA A 101 5.78 12.10 -3.95
CA ALA A 101 5.59 10.74 -3.43
C ALA A 101 4.18 10.21 -3.73
N PHE A 102 3.16 11.07 -3.65
CA PHE A 102 1.77 10.71 -4.00
C PHE A 102 1.53 10.39 -5.49
N ASP A 103 2.45 10.73 -6.38
CA ASP A 103 2.34 10.37 -7.80
C ASP A 103 2.74 8.92 -8.09
N TYR A 104 3.26 8.20 -7.08
CA TYR A 104 3.76 6.84 -7.20
C TYR A 104 3.12 5.92 -6.15
N GLU A 105 3.00 4.63 -6.50
CA GLU A 105 2.65 3.61 -5.51
C GLU A 105 3.84 3.39 -4.55
N ILE A 106 3.57 2.88 -3.34
CA ILE A 106 4.57 2.69 -2.27
C ILE A 106 5.79 1.86 -2.72
N ILE A 107 5.60 0.96 -3.67
CA ILE A 107 6.64 0.10 -4.25
C ILE A 107 7.68 0.93 -5.05
N ASP A 108 7.25 2.00 -5.71
CA ASP A 108 8.06 2.73 -6.68
C ASP A 108 8.40 4.17 -6.27
N TYR A 109 7.80 4.70 -5.19
CA TYR A 109 7.98 6.11 -4.83
C TYR A 109 9.44 6.48 -4.53
N THR A 110 10.24 5.57 -3.97
CA THR A 110 11.67 5.83 -3.66
C THR A 110 12.48 6.13 -4.92
N LYS A 111 12.15 5.48 -6.04
CA LYS A 111 12.76 5.76 -7.35
C LYS A 111 12.17 7.04 -7.95
N GLY A 112 10.86 7.20 -7.87
CA GLY A 112 10.13 8.33 -8.44
C GLY A 112 10.43 9.70 -7.82
N THR A 113 10.86 9.72 -6.55
CA THR A 113 11.13 10.94 -5.76
C THR A 113 12.63 11.19 -5.52
N HIS A 114 13.51 10.52 -6.27
CA HIS A 114 14.96 10.58 -6.04
C HIS A 114 15.53 12.00 -6.19
N VAL A 115 15.03 12.77 -7.16
CA VAL A 115 15.50 14.14 -7.45
C VAL A 115 15.17 15.09 -6.29
N GLU A 116 13.94 15.02 -5.78
CA GLU A 116 13.47 15.80 -4.64
C GLU A 116 14.22 15.41 -3.36
N PHE A 117 14.47 14.12 -3.18
CA PHE A 117 15.27 13.61 -2.07
C PHE A 117 16.71 14.13 -2.09
N GLU A 118 17.37 14.12 -3.25
CA GLU A 118 18.72 14.68 -3.39
C GLU A 118 18.75 16.19 -3.12
N ALA A 119 17.70 16.94 -3.45
CA ALA A 119 17.61 18.35 -3.11
C ALA A 119 17.57 18.57 -1.59
N LEU A 120 16.78 17.78 -0.86
CA LEU A 120 16.75 17.78 0.61
C LEU A 120 18.11 17.42 1.21
N GLN A 121 18.73 16.35 0.73
CA GLN A 121 20.04 15.89 1.22
C GLN A 121 21.13 16.95 0.98
N ARG A 122 21.16 17.57 -0.21
CA ARG A 122 22.09 18.66 -0.52
C ARG A 122 21.89 19.85 0.42
N MET A 123 20.64 20.25 0.64
CA MET A 123 20.34 21.35 1.56
C MET A 123 20.87 21.08 2.96
N VAL A 124 20.59 19.90 3.52
CA VAL A 124 21.06 19.49 4.85
C VAL A 124 22.59 19.44 4.90
N ARG A 125 23.21 18.99 3.81
CA ARG A 125 24.66 18.91 3.72
C ARG A 125 25.34 20.27 3.68
N ASP A 126 24.69 21.25 3.08
CA ASP A 126 25.27 22.58 2.88
C ASP A 126 24.94 23.53 4.06
N ILE A 127 24.29 23.04 5.12
CA ILE A 127 24.09 23.79 6.38
C ILE A 127 25.47 24.11 6.98
N PRO A 128 25.79 25.40 7.23
CA PRO A 128 27.07 25.78 7.82
C PRO A 128 27.11 25.42 9.29
N LEU A 129 28.26 24.97 9.80
CA LEU A 129 28.47 24.69 11.23
C LEU A 129 28.51 25.99 12.05
N LYS A 130 27.67 26.08 13.08
CA LYS A 130 27.63 27.13 14.10
C LYS A 130 28.13 26.51 15.40
N ASN A 131 29.28 26.94 15.91
CA ASN A 131 29.92 26.32 17.08
C ASN A 131 29.03 26.28 18.32
N GLU A 132 28.16 27.28 18.51
CA GLU A 132 27.21 27.37 19.62
C GLU A 132 26.08 26.33 19.55
N LEU A 133 25.85 25.74 18.37
CA LEU A 133 24.78 24.77 18.10
C LEU A 133 25.35 23.46 17.50
N SER A 134 26.59 23.12 17.83
CA SER A 134 27.26 21.92 17.32
C SER A 134 26.49 20.63 17.60
N SER A 135 25.89 20.49 18.79
CA SER A 135 25.08 19.32 19.15
C SER A 135 23.81 19.18 18.30
N VAL A 136 23.14 20.29 17.99
CA VAL A 136 21.97 20.30 17.11
C VAL A 136 22.39 19.99 15.67
N TYR A 137 23.53 20.53 15.24
CA TYR A 137 24.11 20.24 13.92
C TYR A 137 24.43 18.75 13.76
N GLU A 138 25.07 18.12 14.74
CA GLU A 138 25.33 16.67 14.75
C GLU A 138 24.01 15.89 14.67
N LYS A 139 23.00 16.28 15.46
CA LYS A 139 21.69 15.61 15.42
C LYS A 139 20.99 15.73 14.06
N ILE A 140 21.12 16.87 13.38
CA ILE A 140 20.62 17.07 12.01
C ILE A 140 21.28 16.06 11.05
N ARG A 141 22.59 15.83 11.18
CA ARG A 141 23.33 14.86 10.36
C ARG A 141 22.89 13.43 10.66
N ASP A 142 22.79 13.07 11.93
CA ASP A 142 22.38 11.73 12.35
C ASP A 142 20.98 11.38 11.82
N VAL A 143 20.02 12.31 11.94
CA VAL A 143 18.66 12.10 11.45
C VAL A 143 18.64 11.98 9.92
N MET A 144 19.45 12.76 9.20
CA MET A 144 19.56 12.61 7.75
C MET A 144 20.13 11.23 7.36
N ASP A 145 21.11 10.71 8.09
CA ASP A 145 21.66 9.38 7.88
C ASP A 145 20.62 8.28 8.15
N GLU A 146 19.79 8.43 9.19
CA GLU A 146 18.67 7.53 9.47
C GLU A 146 17.63 7.53 8.35
N ILE A 147 17.30 8.69 7.79
CA ILE A 147 16.41 8.81 6.63
C ILE A 147 17.02 8.13 5.40
N ILE A 148 18.30 8.35 5.11
CA ILE A 148 19.00 7.71 3.99
C ILE A 148 18.97 6.18 4.13
N LYS A 149 19.25 5.66 5.34
CA LYS A 149 19.16 4.23 5.63
C LYS A 149 17.74 3.70 5.42
N SER A 150 16.73 4.42 5.92
CA SER A 150 15.31 4.04 5.77
C SER A 150 14.93 3.96 4.29
N ARG A 151 15.31 4.97 3.50
CA ARG A 151 15.05 5.00 2.05
C ARG A 151 15.75 3.88 1.28
N GLN A 152 17.00 3.58 1.64
CA GLN A 152 17.73 2.48 1.03
C GLN A 152 17.09 1.12 1.36
N GLN A 153 16.64 0.93 2.60
CA GLN A 153 15.88 -0.26 3.00
C GLN A 153 14.58 -0.38 2.20
N LEU A 154 13.84 0.72 1.99
CA LEU A 154 12.63 0.74 1.17
C LEU A 154 12.92 0.46 -0.31
N THR A 155 14.09 0.81 -0.82
CA THR A 155 14.46 0.47 -2.21
C THR A 155 14.67 -1.04 -2.39
N VAL A 156 15.16 -1.73 -1.36
CA VAL A 156 15.39 -3.18 -1.37
C VAL A 156 14.11 -3.95 -1.06
N LEU A 157 13.38 -3.53 -0.01
CA LEU A 157 12.19 -4.21 0.51
C LEU A 157 10.90 -3.78 -0.18
N GLY A 158 10.86 -2.60 -0.81
CA GLY A 158 9.72 -2.10 -1.57
C GLY A 158 9.58 -2.79 -2.94
N THR A 159 10.06 -4.02 -3.09
CA THR A 159 9.77 -4.86 -4.25
C THR A 159 8.69 -5.87 -3.88
N LYS A 160 7.96 -6.39 -4.86
CA LYS A 160 6.90 -7.39 -4.60
C LYS A 160 7.49 -8.57 -3.82
N THR A 161 6.86 -8.89 -2.69
CA THR A 161 7.24 -10.01 -1.83
C THR A 161 7.07 -11.34 -2.56
N LEU A 162 5.96 -11.51 -3.28
CA LEU A 162 5.67 -12.73 -4.02
C LEU A 162 6.09 -12.61 -5.49
N SER A 163 6.88 -13.58 -5.93
CA SER A 163 7.23 -13.75 -7.33
C SER A 163 6.00 -14.15 -8.18
N PRO A 164 6.00 -13.86 -9.49
CA PRO A 164 4.94 -14.30 -10.40
C PRO A 164 4.69 -15.81 -10.38
N PHE A 165 5.74 -16.62 -10.14
CA PHE A 165 5.61 -18.07 -10.04
C PHE A 165 4.84 -18.50 -8.78
N GLN A 166 5.09 -17.88 -7.64
CA GLN A 166 4.36 -18.17 -6.40
C GLN A 166 2.87 -17.82 -6.54
N TRP A 167 2.58 -16.69 -7.19
CA TRP A 167 1.22 -16.31 -7.58
C TRP A 167 0.57 -17.37 -8.48
N PHE A 168 1.28 -17.84 -9.49
CA PHE A 168 0.79 -18.88 -10.40
C PHE A 168 0.42 -20.18 -9.65
N VAL A 169 1.27 -20.62 -8.70
CA VAL A 169 0.98 -21.79 -7.84
C VAL A 169 -0.29 -21.58 -7.03
N LEU A 170 -0.47 -20.41 -6.39
CA LEU A 170 -1.69 -20.09 -5.65
C LEU A 170 -2.94 -20.14 -6.53
N PHE A 171 -2.88 -19.57 -7.74
CA PHE A 171 -4.01 -19.56 -8.66
C PHE A 171 -4.39 -20.97 -9.12
N ILE A 172 -3.41 -21.83 -9.42
CA ILE A 172 -3.67 -23.23 -9.79
C ILE A 172 -4.37 -23.95 -8.63
N LEU A 173 -3.84 -23.84 -7.42
CA LEU A 173 -4.40 -24.52 -6.25
C LEU A 173 -5.82 -24.02 -5.95
N ALA A 174 -6.05 -22.71 -5.97
CA ALA A 174 -7.38 -22.14 -5.78
C ALA A 174 -8.37 -22.62 -6.85
N THR A 175 -7.95 -22.64 -8.11
CA THR A 175 -8.80 -23.09 -9.23
C THR A 175 -9.14 -24.56 -9.11
N LEU A 176 -8.16 -25.43 -8.80
CA LEU A 176 -8.39 -26.86 -8.59
C LEU A 176 -9.32 -27.13 -7.40
N LEU A 177 -9.20 -26.34 -6.34
CA LEU A 177 -10.05 -26.44 -5.15
C LEU A 177 -11.49 -26.08 -5.50
N VAL A 178 -11.72 -24.91 -6.10
CA VAL A 178 -13.05 -24.46 -6.54
C VAL A 178 -13.64 -25.47 -7.53
N PHE A 179 -12.87 -25.89 -8.54
CA PHE A 179 -13.33 -26.85 -9.53
C PHE A 179 -13.75 -28.18 -8.90
N SER A 180 -12.96 -28.70 -7.95
CA SER A 180 -13.30 -29.93 -7.23
C SER A 180 -14.58 -29.79 -6.40
N LEU A 181 -14.80 -28.64 -5.75
CA LEU A 181 -16.04 -28.40 -4.99
C LEU A 181 -17.29 -28.43 -5.86
N TYR A 182 -17.24 -27.81 -7.04
CA TYR A 182 -18.37 -27.84 -7.98
C TYR A 182 -18.55 -29.22 -8.62
N GLY A 183 -17.47 -29.96 -8.86
CA GLY A 183 -17.52 -31.30 -9.47
C GLY A 183 -18.07 -32.41 -8.58
N LEU A 184 -17.94 -32.26 -7.26
CA LEU A 184 -18.38 -33.20 -6.23
C LEU A 184 -19.77 -32.89 -5.65
N ARG A 185 -20.41 -31.83 -6.13
CA ARG A 185 -21.72 -31.39 -5.65
C ARG A 185 -22.75 -32.51 -5.84
N SER A 186 -23.72 -32.60 -4.94
CA SER A 186 -24.81 -33.59 -5.01
C SER A 186 -26.15 -32.99 -5.46
N GLY A 187 -26.24 -31.66 -5.49
CA GLY A 187 -27.47 -30.90 -5.74
C GLY A 187 -28.36 -30.71 -4.53
N GLU A 188 -27.92 -31.16 -3.35
CA GLU A 188 -28.58 -30.75 -2.12
C GLU A 188 -28.20 -29.31 -1.78
N LEU A 189 -29.21 -28.54 -1.36
CA LEU A 189 -29.09 -27.12 -1.04
C LEU A 189 -27.99 -26.84 0.00
N PHE A 190 -27.78 -27.75 0.96
CA PHE A 190 -26.71 -27.61 1.94
C PHE A 190 -25.32 -27.60 1.28
N PHE A 191 -25.03 -28.57 0.40
CA PHE A 191 -23.75 -28.65 -0.30
C PHE A 191 -23.55 -27.49 -1.27
N ASP A 192 -24.63 -27.01 -1.91
CA ASP A 192 -24.58 -25.84 -2.78
C ASP A 192 -24.16 -24.57 -2.02
N ILE A 193 -24.75 -24.33 -0.83
CA ILE A 193 -24.38 -23.20 0.04
C ILE A 193 -22.92 -23.30 0.47
N VAL A 194 -22.49 -24.48 0.92
CA VAL A 194 -21.10 -24.72 1.37
C VAL A 194 -20.11 -24.48 0.22
N THR A 195 -20.40 -24.98 -0.97
CA THR A 195 -19.55 -24.80 -2.16
C THR A 195 -19.39 -23.33 -2.53
N VAL A 196 -20.48 -22.55 -2.53
CA VAL A 196 -20.44 -21.11 -2.80
C VAL A 196 -19.63 -20.37 -1.73
N ALA A 197 -19.86 -20.68 -0.45
CA ALA A 197 -19.19 -20.02 0.67
C ALA A 197 -17.68 -20.28 0.67
N ILE A 198 -17.25 -21.54 0.49
CA ILE A 198 -15.82 -21.89 0.46
C ILE A 198 -15.15 -21.30 -0.78
N SER A 199 -15.79 -21.38 -1.95
CA SER A 199 -15.22 -20.82 -3.19
C SER A 199 -15.02 -19.30 -3.10
N SER A 200 -16.00 -18.60 -2.53
CA SER A 200 -15.89 -17.17 -2.26
C SER A 200 -14.75 -16.86 -1.29
N SER A 201 -14.62 -17.66 -0.23
CA SER A 201 -13.56 -17.50 0.79
C SER A 201 -12.16 -17.71 0.21
N VAL A 202 -11.97 -18.68 -0.68
CA VAL A 202 -10.69 -18.92 -1.38
C VAL A 202 -10.28 -17.69 -2.19
N VAL A 203 -11.21 -17.08 -2.93
CA VAL A 203 -10.91 -15.86 -3.69
C VAL A 203 -10.62 -14.69 -2.75
N LEU A 204 -11.35 -14.54 -1.63
CA LEU A 204 -11.05 -13.52 -0.63
C LEU A 204 -9.64 -13.67 -0.05
N ILE A 205 -9.19 -14.90 0.21
CA ILE A 205 -7.81 -15.16 0.67
C ILE A 205 -6.80 -14.69 -0.37
N LEU A 206 -7.01 -14.99 -1.66
CA LEU A 206 -6.12 -14.51 -2.72
C LEU A 206 -6.10 -12.98 -2.80
N LEU A 207 -7.26 -12.32 -2.66
CA LEU A 207 -7.35 -10.86 -2.65
C LEU A 207 -6.65 -10.26 -1.44
N LEU A 208 -6.77 -10.89 -0.26
CA LEU A 208 -6.04 -10.46 0.94
C LEU A 208 -4.53 -10.53 0.72
N ILE A 209 -4.02 -11.65 0.20
CA ILE A 209 -2.59 -11.81 -0.11
C ILE A 209 -2.15 -10.74 -1.12
N ARG A 210 -2.97 -10.46 -2.14
CA ARG A 210 -2.69 -9.44 -3.16
C ARG A 210 -2.61 -8.05 -2.55
N ASP A 211 -3.58 -7.70 -1.70
CA ASP A 211 -3.64 -6.36 -1.11
C ASP A 211 -2.48 -6.14 -0.12
N LEU A 212 -1.99 -7.20 0.54
CA LEU A 212 -0.77 -7.16 1.33
C LEU A 212 0.50 -7.05 0.46
N ASP A 213 0.62 -7.87 -0.59
CA ASP A 213 1.76 -7.89 -1.53
C ASP A 213 1.90 -6.59 -2.34
N LEU A 214 0.79 -5.86 -2.54
CA LEU A 214 0.77 -4.55 -3.20
C LEU A 214 0.80 -3.36 -2.21
N TYR A 215 0.84 -3.62 -0.90
CA TYR A 215 0.77 -2.58 0.15
C TYR A 215 -0.47 -1.67 0.08
N ILE A 216 -1.56 -2.16 -0.51
CA ILE A 216 -2.85 -1.45 -0.62
C ILE A 216 -3.68 -1.65 0.65
N TRP A 217 -3.40 -2.71 1.41
CA TRP A 217 -4.07 -2.93 2.68
C TRP A 217 -3.91 -1.71 3.59
N ASN A 218 -5.02 -1.15 4.06
CA ASN A 218 -5.04 0.05 4.91
C ASN A 218 -4.23 1.24 4.35
N GLU A 219 -4.22 1.40 3.03
CA GLU A 219 -3.48 2.45 2.31
C GLU A 219 -3.77 3.86 2.84
N LYS A 220 -4.98 4.15 3.32
CA LYS A 220 -5.27 5.47 3.91
C LYS A 220 -4.25 5.85 4.98
N THR A 221 -4.00 4.96 5.93
CA THR A 221 -3.11 5.26 7.06
C THR A 221 -1.64 5.36 6.62
N PHE A 222 -1.20 4.46 5.74
CA PHE A 222 0.24 4.34 5.40
C PHE A 222 0.65 5.08 4.14
N GLY A 223 -0.28 5.28 3.22
CA GLY A 223 -0.08 6.03 1.99
C GLY A 223 -0.41 7.52 2.15
N TYR A 224 -1.31 7.90 3.05
CA TYR A 224 -1.77 9.30 3.18
C TYR A 224 -1.55 9.89 4.57
N ASP A 225 -2.10 9.29 5.63
CA ASP A 225 -2.11 9.91 6.96
C ASP A 225 -0.69 10.21 7.48
N ILE A 226 0.30 9.34 7.23
CA ILE A 226 1.70 9.57 7.64
C ILE A 226 2.34 10.76 6.93
N PHE A 227 2.07 10.95 5.64
CA PHE A 227 2.62 12.05 4.85
C PHE A 227 1.88 13.36 5.12
N GLU A 228 0.58 13.27 5.39
CA GLU A 228 -0.21 14.39 5.91
C GLU A 228 0.37 14.91 7.24
N ASN A 229 0.74 14.02 8.16
CA ASN A 229 1.38 14.38 9.41
C ASN A 229 2.73 15.06 9.21
N VAL A 230 3.53 14.63 8.22
CA VAL A 230 4.76 15.32 7.81
C VAL A 230 4.43 16.74 7.36
N LEU A 231 3.51 16.91 6.40
CA LEU A 231 3.11 18.23 5.89
C LEU A 231 2.66 19.17 7.01
N LYS A 232 1.77 18.70 7.89
CA LYS A 232 1.31 19.47 9.05
C LYS A 232 2.46 19.89 9.96
N SER A 233 3.38 18.97 10.24
CA SER A 233 4.52 19.21 11.15
C SER A 233 5.55 20.19 10.56
N VAL A 234 5.65 20.27 9.23
CA VAL A 234 6.49 21.27 8.55
C VAL A 234 5.75 22.59 8.26
N GLY A 235 4.52 22.75 8.77
CA GLY A 235 3.73 23.98 8.61
C GLY A 235 2.99 24.11 7.27
N GLN A 236 2.85 23.01 6.51
CA GLN A 236 2.14 22.97 5.24
C GLN A 236 0.72 22.42 5.42
N LEU A 237 -0.22 22.87 4.59
CA LEU A 237 -1.56 22.30 4.56
C LEU A 237 -1.53 20.86 4.05
N PRO A 238 -2.44 19.97 4.48
CA PRO A 238 -2.60 18.64 3.88
C PRO A 238 -2.73 18.72 2.36
N TYR A 239 -2.25 17.69 1.67
CA TYR A 239 -2.32 17.60 0.21
C TYR A 239 -2.86 16.24 -0.20
N TYR A 240 -3.77 16.22 -1.17
CA TYR A 240 -4.32 15.01 -1.75
C TYR A 240 -4.42 15.12 -3.28
N PRO A 241 -4.03 14.07 -4.03
CA PRO A 241 -4.37 13.96 -5.45
C PRO A 241 -5.89 13.93 -5.68
N ALA A 242 -6.36 14.62 -6.72
CA ALA A 242 -7.78 14.62 -7.09
C ALA A 242 -8.31 13.20 -7.35
N GLU A 243 -7.52 12.37 -8.04
CA GLU A 243 -7.88 11.00 -8.38
C GLU A 243 -8.06 10.12 -7.12
N SER A 244 -7.27 10.36 -6.07
CA SER A 244 -7.37 9.63 -4.80
C SER A 244 -8.64 9.99 -4.03
N LEU A 245 -9.09 11.24 -4.14
CA LEU A 245 -10.35 11.72 -3.56
C LEU A 245 -11.55 11.15 -4.32
N GLU A 246 -11.54 11.23 -5.67
CA GLU A 246 -12.60 10.70 -6.53
C GLU A 246 -12.74 9.18 -6.40
N ALA A 247 -11.62 8.46 -6.27
CA ALA A 247 -11.61 7.03 -6.06
C ALA A 247 -12.01 6.60 -4.64
N GLY A 248 -12.18 7.54 -3.71
CA GLY A 248 -12.48 7.29 -2.30
C GLY A 248 -11.36 6.59 -1.53
N ARG A 249 -10.10 6.68 -2.00
CA ARG A 249 -8.92 6.13 -1.32
C ARG A 249 -8.60 6.90 -0.03
N VAL A 250 -8.88 8.21 -0.05
CA VAL A 250 -8.67 9.11 1.08
C VAL A 250 -9.84 10.07 1.23
N ASN A 251 -10.18 10.39 2.46
CA ASN A 251 -11.15 11.44 2.79
C ASN A 251 -10.41 12.51 3.59
N PRO A 252 -10.50 13.80 3.20
CA PRO A 252 -9.85 14.89 3.92
C PRO A 252 -10.31 14.92 5.37
N SER A 253 -9.35 14.99 6.29
CA SER A 253 -9.63 15.09 7.72
C SER A 253 -9.81 16.54 8.17
N GLU A 254 -9.15 17.48 7.50
CA GLU A 254 -9.10 18.90 7.82
C GLU A 254 -10.14 19.73 7.07
N LYS A 255 -10.44 20.90 7.64
CA LYS A 255 -11.33 21.90 7.01
C LYS A 255 -10.68 22.59 5.81
N GLU A 256 -9.36 22.73 5.81
CA GLU A 256 -8.62 23.34 4.70
C GLU A 256 -7.54 22.37 4.22
N TYR A 257 -7.56 22.06 2.92
CA TYR A 257 -6.62 21.13 2.31
C TYR A 257 -6.34 21.49 0.86
N ARG A 258 -5.22 20.99 0.33
CA ARG A 258 -4.77 21.22 -1.05
C ARG A 258 -5.14 20.02 -1.91
N VAL A 259 -5.68 20.28 -3.10
CA VAL A 259 -5.99 19.26 -4.10
C VAL A 259 -5.11 19.46 -5.32
N GLY A 260 -4.42 18.40 -5.74
CA GLY A 260 -3.61 18.41 -6.95
C GLY A 260 -4.35 17.78 -8.13
N THR A 261 -4.66 18.58 -9.16
CA THR A 261 -5.27 18.10 -10.41
C THR A 261 -4.21 18.07 -11.51
N TRP A 262 -4.14 16.98 -12.28
CA TRP A 262 -3.20 16.89 -13.40
C TRP A 262 -3.40 18.02 -14.42
N LEU A 263 -2.31 18.64 -14.86
CA LEU A 263 -2.34 19.61 -15.96
C LEU A 263 -2.44 18.91 -17.32
N ASN A 264 -1.59 17.91 -17.57
CA ASN A 264 -1.47 17.25 -18.89
C ASN A 264 -1.04 15.77 -18.76
N PHE A 265 -1.80 14.96 -18.03
CA PHE A 265 -1.53 13.52 -17.92
C PHE A 265 -1.90 12.78 -19.22
N PRO A 266 -1.10 11.81 -19.72
CA PRO A 266 0.15 11.26 -19.18
C PRO A 266 1.44 11.92 -19.69
N LYS A 267 1.35 13.05 -20.41
CA LYS A 267 2.52 13.72 -21.03
C LYS A 267 3.38 14.48 -20.02
N SER A 268 2.78 15.00 -18.95
CA SER A 268 3.45 15.62 -17.82
C SER A 268 2.81 15.16 -16.51
N LEU A 269 3.63 15.04 -15.48
CA LEU A 269 3.24 14.78 -14.10
C LEU A 269 3.16 16.09 -13.28
N ASP A 270 2.96 17.23 -13.94
CA ASP A 270 2.72 18.49 -13.26
C ASP A 270 1.26 18.58 -12.81
N ARG A 271 1.06 19.04 -11.57
CA ARG A 271 -0.27 19.24 -10.99
C ARG A 271 -0.54 20.71 -10.69
N LYS A 272 -1.74 21.15 -11.02
CA LYS A 272 -2.31 22.40 -10.52
C LYS A 272 -2.79 22.15 -9.10
N VAL A 273 -2.34 22.97 -8.16
CA VAL A 273 -2.73 22.86 -6.74
C VAL A 273 -3.78 23.91 -6.42
N GLU A 274 -4.93 23.48 -5.93
CA GLU A 274 -6.04 24.34 -5.50
C GLU A 274 -6.34 24.12 -4.01
N ILE A 275 -6.67 25.18 -3.29
CA ILE A 275 -7.03 25.10 -1.86
C ILE A 275 -8.54 24.94 -1.75
N HIS A 276 -8.97 23.85 -1.12
CA HIS A 276 -10.36 23.55 -0.86
C HIS A 276 -10.68 23.79 0.62
N LYS A 277 -11.90 24.27 0.88
CA LYS A 277 -12.45 24.40 2.22
C LYS A 277 -13.72 23.57 2.35
N THR A 278 -13.75 22.67 3.31
CA THR A 278 -14.95 21.92 3.69
C THR A 278 -15.75 22.76 4.69
N ASN A 279 -17.02 23.02 4.37
CA ASN A 279 -17.96 23.73 5.25
C ASN A 279 -18.28 22.93 6.51
#